data_AF-A0A0D0BRC6-F1
#
_entry.id   AF-A0A0D0BRC6-F1
#
_cell.length_a   1.000
_cell.length_b   1.000
_cell.length_c   1.000
_cell.angle_alpha   90.00
_cell.angle_beta   90.00
_cell.angle_gamma   90.00
#
_symmetry.space_group_name_H-M   'P 1'
#
loop_
_entity.id
_entity.type
_entity.pdbx_description
1 polymer ?
#
loop_
_entity_poly.entity_id
_entity_poly.type
_entity_poly.pdbx_seq_one_letter_code
_entity_poly.pdbx_strand_id
1 'polypeptide(L)'
;LSPGFKSADEVFSWMDLLPQGPQWCCTKIKMDEYLTIHPVYLLWRDAFDVTQMIFGNLIFHHDMFLDPHEVYTEHNDYEYGEWM
;
A
#
# COMPACT_ATOMS: atom_id res chain seq x y z
N LEU A 1 14.68 13.85 -19.87
CA LEU A 1 13.27 14.28 -19.84
C LEU A 1 12.70 13.82 -18.52
N SER A 2 12.40 14.76 -17.60
CA SER A 2 11.63 14.41 -16.40
C SER A 2 10.20 14.14 -16.87
N PRO A 3 9.62 12.95 -16.63
CA PRO A 3 8.20 12.76 -16.85
C PRO A 3 7.46 13.66 -15.86
N GLY A 4 6.94 14.77 -16.36
CA GLY A 4 6.09 15.69 -15.62
C GLY A 4 4.67 15.56 -16.11
N PHE A 5 3.72 15.52 -15.19
CA PHE A 5 2.29 15.53 -15.50
C PHE A 5 1.76 16.96 -15.34
N LYS A 6 0.76 17.32 -16.14
CA LYS A 6 0.15 18.65 -16.17
C LYS A 6 -1.00 18.78 -15.15
N SER A 7 -1.61 17.67 -14.76
CA SER A 7 -2.69 17.64 -13.75
C SER A 7 -2.77 16.27 -13.05
N ALA A 8 -3.51 16.22 -11.94
CA ALA A 8 -3.82 14.96 -11.27
C ALA A 8 -4.69 14.04 -12.14
N ASP A 9 -5.60 14.59 -12.95
CA ASP A 9 -6.46 13.83 -13.86
C ASP A 9 -5.66 13.10 -14.95
N GLU A 10 -4.57 13.73 -15.42
CA GLU A 10 -3.64 13.08 -16.35
C GLU A 10 -2.96 11.88 -15.69
N VAL A 11 -2.56 12.02 -14.42
CA VAL A 11 -1.98 10.91 -13.65
C VAL A 11 -3.00 9.78 -13.48
N PHE A 12 -4.26 10.07 -13.14
CA PHE A 12 -5.31 9.05 -13.03
C PHE A 12 -5.58 8.34 -14.35
N SER A 13 -5.65 9.08 -15.45
CA SER A 13 -5.88 8.50 -16.78
C SER A 13 -4.76 7.52 -17.17
N TRP A 14 -3.53 7.78 -16.72
CA TRP A 14 -2.40 6.87 -16.91
C TRP A 14 -2.45 5.67 -15.96
N MET A 15 -2.88 5.89 -14.71
CA MET A 15 -3.08 4.81 -13.74
C MET A 15 -4.14 3.81 -14.21
N ASP A 16 -5.21 4.28 -14.88
CA ASP A 16 -6.25 3.43 -15.46
C ASP A 16 -5.74 2.50 -16.57
N LEU A 17 -4.59 2.82 -17.18
CA LEU A 17 -3.93 1.98 -18.20
C LEU A 17 -3.03 0.90 -17.59
N LEU A 18 -2.73 0.97 -16.29
CA LEU A 18 -1.88 -0.03 -15.63
C LEU A 18 -2.63 -1.37 -15.51
N PRO A 19 -1.89 -2.49 -15.44
CA PRO A 19 -2.49 -3.79 -15.13
C PRO A 19 -3.34 -3.71 -13.87
N GLN A 20 -4.46 -4.43 -13.87
CA GLN A 20 -5.33 -4.47 -12.70
C GLN A 20 -4.58 -4.96 -11.46
N GLY A 21 -4.76 -4.26 -10.35
CA GLY A 21 -4.16 -4.54 -9.06
C GLY A 21 -4.90 -3.77 -7.97
N PRO A 22 -4.33 -3.66 -6.75
CA PRO A 22 -4.90 -2.89 -5.67
C PRO A 22 -5.28 -1.49 -6.12
N GLN A 23 -6.49 -1.09 -5.72
CA GLN A 23 -7.10 0.15 -6.16
C GLN A 23 -6.24 1.35 -5.74
N TRP A 24 -6.05 2.29 -6.67
CA TRP A 24 -5.45 3.58 -6.36
C TRP A 24 -6.42 4.43 -5.54
N CYS A 25 -5.91 5.00 -4.46
CA CYS A 25 -6.58 5.94 -3.59
C CYS A 25 -6.01 7.34 -3.78
N CYS A 26 -6.87 8.35 -3.58
CA CYS A 26 -6.50 9.75 -3.62
C CYS A 26 -7.00 10.47 -2.39
N THR A 27 -6.09 11.12 -1.68
CA THR A 27 -6.43 11.84 -0.46
C THR A 27 -5.87 13.26 -0.53
N LYS A 28 -6.74 14.25 -0.36
CA LYS A 28 -6.30 15.64 -0.20
C LYS A 28 -5.66 15.80 1.16
N ILE A 29 -4.37 16.15 1.19
CA ILE A 29 -3.66 16.43 2.44
C ILE A 29 -4.14 17.78 2.97
N LYS A 30 -4.54 17.80 4.24
CA LYS A 30 -4.81 19.03 4.99
C LYS A 30 -3.60 19.29 5.88
N MET A 31 -3.06 20.51 5.81
CA MET A 31 -2.02 20.97 6.72
C MET A 31 -2.62 22.10 7.55
N ASP A 32 -2.88 21.83 8.82
CA ASP A 32 -3.61 22.77 9.69
C ASP A 32 -2.79 24.02 10.01
N GLU A 33 -1.47 23.88 10.10
CA GLU A 33 -0.53 24.97 10.45
C GLU A 33 0.13 25.62 9.22
N TYR A 34 -0.12 25.09 8.01
CA TYR A 34 0.56 25.56 6.79
C TYR A 34 -0.44 25.85 5.66
N LEU A 35 -0.37 27.07 5.13
CA LEU A 35 -1.11 27.47 3.95
C LEU A 35 -0.43 26.92 2.69
N THR A 36 -1.06 25.94 2.06
CA THR A 36 -0.66 25.47 0.74
C THR A 36 -1.19 26.41 -0.34
N ILE A 37 -0.32 26.93 -1.22
CA ILE A 37 -0.71 27.79 -2.35
C ILE A 37 -1.67 27.04 -3.30
N HIS A 38 -1.46 25.73 -3.45
CA HIS A 38 -2.31 24.84 -4.24
C HIS A 38 -2.67 23.58 -3.42
N PRO A 39 -3.82 22.95 -3.66
CA PRO A 39 -4.17 21.69 -3.03
C PRO A 39 -3.10 20.61 -3.26
N VAL A 40 -2.70 19.92 -2.19
CA VAL A 40 -1.78 18.78 -2.26
C VAL A 40 -2.59 17.48 -2.18
N TYR A 41 -2.37 16.58 -3.13
CA TYR A 41 -3.02 15.27 -3.19
C TYR A 41 -1.98 14.17 -3.03
N LEU A 42 -2.26 13.23 -2.13
CA LEU A 42 -1.51 11.98 -1.98
C LEU A 42 -2.20 10.91 -2.81
N LEU A 43 -1.46 10.35 -3.76
CA LEU A 43 -1.84 9.14 -4.50
C LEU A 43 -1.16 7.95 -3.84
N TRP A 44 -1.93 6.96 -3.43
CA TRP A 44 -1.43 5.81 -2.67
C TRP A 44 -2.24 4.56 -2.97
N ARG A 45 -1.72 3.39 -2.55
CA ARG A 45 -2.43 2.11 -2.54
C ARG A 45 -2.31 1.52 -1.15
N ASP A 46 -3.31 0.73 -0.76
CA ASP A 46 -3.24 0.02 0.51
C ASP A 46 -2.03 -0.91 0.53
N ALA A 47 -1.18 -0.76 1.56
CA ALA A 47 0.08 -1.48 1.64
C ALA A 47 -0.14 -2.98 1.88
N PHE A 48 -1.22 -3.35 2.57
CA PHE A 48 -1.58 -4.74 2.79
C PHE A 48 -2.07 -5.39 1.50
N ASP A 49 -2.97 -4.75 0.76
CA ASP A 49 -3.44 -5.25 -0.54
C ASP A 49 -2.29 -5.39 -1.56
N VAL A 50 -1.37 -4.42 -1.59
CA VAL A 50 -0.17 -4.48 -2.44
C VAL A 50 0.72 -5.64 -2.06
N THR A 51 0.96 -5.82 -0.76
CA THR A 51 1.76 -6.93 -0.24
C THR A 51 1.10 -8.28 -0.55
N GLN A 52 -0.20 -8.41 -0.33
CA GLN A 52 -0.95 -9.61 -0.71
C GLN A 52 -0.85 -9.92 -2.21
N MET A 53 -0.98 -8.91 -3.08
CA MET A 53 -0.88 -9.15 -4.52
C MET A 53 0.54 -9.58 -4.94
N ILE A 54 1.59 -8.96 -4.39
CA ILE A 54 2.98 -9.27 -4.75
C ILE A 54 3.35 -10.69 -4.31
N PHE A 55 3.03 -11.03 -3.07
CA PHE A 55 3.45 -12.31 -2.47
C PHE A 55 2.42 -13.43 -2.61
N GLY A 56 1.17 -13.12 -2.96
CA GLY A 56 0.19 -14.11 -3.42
C GLY A 56 0.54 -14.71 -4.78
N ASN A 57 1.53 -14.14 -5.48
CA ASN A 57 2.12 -14.78 -6.65
C ASN A 57 2.85 -16.07 -6.22
N LEU A 58 2.55 -17.20 -6.86
CA LEU A 58 3.13 -18.51 -6.56
C LEU A 58 4.67 -18.53 -6.56
N ILE A 59 5.32 -17.59 -7.26
CA ILE A 59 6.78 -17.44 -7.24
C ILE A 59 7.29 -17.02 -5.85
N PHE A 60 6.54 -16.18 -5.13
CA PHE A 60 6.93 -15.58 -3.85
C PHE A 60 6.10 -16.09 -2.66
N HIS A 61 5.07 -16.89 -2.92
CA HIS A 61 4.16 -17.44 -1.91
C HIS A 61 4.88 -18.20 -0.78
N HIS A 62 6.03 -18.81 -1.08
CA HIS A 62 6.81 -19.53 -0.07
C HIS A 62 7.79 -18.62 0.71
N ASP A 63 7.98 -17.38 0.27
CA ASP A 63 8.96 -16.44 0.81
C ASP A 63 8.31 -15.39 1.74
N MET A 64 6.99 -15.44 1.94
CA MET A 64 6.33 -14.52 2.87
C MET A 64 5.09 -15.12 3.53
N PHE A 65 5.08 -15.06 4.87
CA PHE A 65 3.94 -15.42 5.70
C PHE A 65 3.16 -14.16 6.09
N LEU A 66 1.90 -14.08 5.65
CA LEU A 66 0.98 -12.99 5.99
C LEU A 66 0.19 -13.25 7.27
N ASP A 67 0.13 -14.51 7.68
CA ASP A 67 -0.52 -14.91 8.92
C ASP A 67 0.45 -14.66 10.08
N PRO A 68 -0.01 -14.02 11.16
CA PRO A 68 0.82 -13.82 12.33
C PRO A 68 1.19 -15.19 12.92
N HIS A 69 2.47 -15.37 13.23
CA HIS A 69 2.96 -16.63 13.80
C HIS A 69 2.45 -16.77 15.25
N GLU A 70 1.48 -17.67 15.45
CA GLU A 70 0.95 -17.99 16.77
C GLU A 70 1.94 -18.85 17.56
N VAL A 71 2.47 -18.30 18.65
CA VAL A 71 3.31 -19.03 19.60
C VAL A 71 2.46 -19.38 20.82
N TYR A 72 2.38 -20.67 21.13
CA TYR A 72 1.75 -21.15 22.36
C TYR A 72 2.80 -21.17 23.47
N THR A 73 2.57 -20.40 24.53
CA THR A 73 3.43 -20.43 25.71
C THR A 73 3.10 -21.65 26.58
N GLU A 74 4.02 -22.05 27.46
CA GLU A 74 3.82 -23.17 28.41
C GLU A 74 2.59 -22.98 29.32
N HIS A 75 2.06 -21.75 29.44
CA HIS A 75 0.89 -21.41 30.25
C HIS A 75 -0.43 -21.39 29.46
N ASN A 76 -0.42 -21.87 28.21
CA ASN A 76 -1.60 -21.93 27.34
C ASN A 76 -2.17 -20.55 26.96
N ASP A 77 -1.34 -19.50 27.04
CA ASP A 77 -1.59 -18.19 26.46
C ASP A 77 -1.01 -18.14 25.03
N TYR A 78 -1.66 -17.41 24.13
CA TYR A 78 -1.20 -17.19 22.75
C TYR A 78 -0.48 -15.86 22.64
N GLU A 79 0.71 -15.87 22.04
CA GLU A 79 1.49 -14.69 21.70
C GLU A 79 1.72 -14.62 20.19
N TYR A 80 1.77 -13.40 19.65
CA TYR A 80 2.16 -13.19 18.25
C TYR A 80 3.68 -13.00 18.18
N GLY A 81 4.38 -13.94 17.54
CA GLY A 81 5.83 -13.87 17.32
C GLY A 81 6.24 -12.93 16.20
N GLU A 82 7.54 -12.61 16.10
CA GLU A 82 8.07 -11.89 14.93
C GLU A 82 7.91 -12.73 13.66
N TRP A 83 7.59 -12.05 12.55
CA TRP A 83 7.45 -12.65 11.22
C TRP A 83 8.72 -13.44 10.84
N MET A 84 8.60 -14.73 10.51
CA MET A 84 9.68 -15.52 9.90
C MET A 84 9.53 -15.58 8.39
#